data_AF-A0A417YH18-F1
#
_entry.id   AF-A0A417YH18-F1
#
_cell.length_a   1.000
_cell.length_b   1.000
_cell.length_c   1.000
_cell.angle_alpha   90.00
_cell.angle_beta   90.00
_cell.angle_gamma   90.00
#
_symmetry.space_group_name_H-M   'P 1'
#
loop_
_entity.id
_entity.type
_entity.pdbx_description
1 polymer ?
#
loop_
_entity_poly.entity_id
_entity_poly.type
_entity_poly.pdbx_seq_one_letter_code
_entity_poly.pdbx_strand_id
1 'polypeptide(L)'
;MSLSIQFLTMITMVLSGFYLGIVQETFRRLTYYWKRRVFLTYFLEISFWLTQTAIILYVLFRVNAGEIRVYVVLACILGFSMYQVFAKKTYKQLLEWIIRIVAAVYRFFNNLIHTLIIAPISWVIRTLFRLVIWVVTVILTIILFISKIVITPFIWIGKGIYQLIPDGFKKNLHKLAGFYSTMKNICYKGYKKLEKLLFKRG
;
A
#
# COMPACT_ATOMS: atom_id res chain seq x y z
N MET A 1 -12.32 -36.65 51.69
CA MET A 1 -11.36 -35.99 50.78
C MET A 1 -9.99 -35.94 51.44
N SER A 2 -8.92 -36.31 50.74
CA SER A 2 -7.56 -36.12 51.24
C SER A 2 -7.14 -34.65 51.10
N LEU A 3 -6.31 -34.18 52.02
CA LEU A 3 -5.79 -32.80 52.07
C LEU A 3 -5.00 -32.45 50.79
N SER A 4 -4.37 -33.44 50.17
CA SER A 4 -3.65 -33.31 48.90
C SER A 4 -4.56 -32.91 47.72
N ILE A 5 -5.79 -33.44 47.65
CA ILE A 5 -6.76 -33.09 46.59
C ILE A 5 -7.22 -31.63 46.76
N GLN A 6 -7.40 -31.16 48.00
CA GLN A 6 -7.78 -29.78 48.27
C GLN A 6 -6.69 -28.79 47.84
N PHE A 7 -5.43 -29.07 48.17
CA PHE A 7 -4.30 -28.24 47.72
C PHE A 7 -4.15 -28.24 46.19
N LEU A 8 -4.29 -29.41 45.56
CA LEU A 8 -4.25 -29.52 44.11
C LEU A 8 -5.36 -28.68 43.47
N THR A 9 -6.59 -28.78 43.99
CA THR A 9 -7.73 -27.96 43.55
C THR A 9 -7.42 -26.48 43.65
N MET A 10 -6.85 -26.03 44.79
CA MET A 10 -6.53 -24.63 45.01
C MET A 10 -5.52 -24.11 43.99
N ILE A 11 -4.42 -24.84 43.76
CA ILE A 11 -3.40 -24.46 42.78
C ILE A 11 -3.98 -24.44 41.36
N THR A 12 -4.74 -25.46 40.97
CA THR A 12 -5.37 -25.51 39.65
C THR A 12 -6.34 -24.35 39.43
N MET A 13 -7.06 -23.92 40.46
CA MET A 13 -7.96 -22.75 40.38
C MET A 13 -7.20 -21.43 40.27
N VAL A 14 -6.10 -21.26 41.00
CA VAL A 14 -5.21 -20.10 40.84
C VAL A 14 -4.67 -20.05 39.40
N LEU A 15 -4.20 -21.18 38.87
CA LEU A 15 -3.70 -21.26 37.49
C LEU A 15 -4.81 -20.98 36.46
N SER A 16 -6.03 -21.45 36.71
CA SER A 16 -7.19 -21.19 35.83
C SER A 16 -7.58 -19.71 35.85
N GLY A 17 -7.54 -19.04 37.01
CA GLY A 17 -7.73 -17.59 37.11
C GLY A 17 -6.64 -16.79 36.40
N PHE A 18 -5.38 -17.26 36.48
CA PHE A 18 -4.26 -16.67 35.74
C PHE A 18 -4.44 -16.83 34.22
N TYR A 19 -4.84 -18.03 33.78
CA TYR A 19 -5.18 -18.32 32.38
C TYR A 19 -6.30 -17.40 31.87
N LEU A 20 -7.38 -17.24 32.64
CA LEU A 20 -8.48 -16.36 32.28
C LEU A 20 -8.00 -14.92 32.08
N GLY A 21 -7.08 -14.44 32.92
CA GLY A 21 -6.45 -13.13 32.75
C GLY A 21 -5.71 -12.96 31.42
N ILE A 22 -4.91 -13.94 31.01
CA ILE A 22 -4.20 -13.94 29.72
C ILE A 22 -5.19 -13.89 28.56
N VAL A 23 -6.18 -14.77 28.61
CA VAL A 23 -7.14 -14.96 27.53
C VAL A 23 -8.05 -13.75 27.40
N GLN A 24 -8.46 -13.12 28.51
CA GLN A 24 -9.24 -11.88 28.51
C GLN A 24 -8.45 -10.71 27.92
N GLU A 25 -7.17 -10.56 28.26
CA GLU A 25 -6.36 -9.46 27.70
C GLU A 25 -6.13 -9.65 26.19
N THR A 26 -5.92 -10.89 25.75
CA THR A 26 -5.84 -11.25 24.32
C THR A 26 -7.13 -10.90 23.59
N PHE A 27 -8.27 -11.33 24.14
CA PHE A 27 -9.59 -11.07 23.60
C PHE A 27 -9.85 -9.57 23.49
N ARG A 28 -9.54 -8.79 24.53
CA ARG A 28 -9.76 -7.34 24.54
C ARG A 28 -8.94 -6.61 23.47
N ARG A 29 -7.74 -7.08 23.16
CA ARG A 29 -6.95 -6.53 22.04
C ARG A 29 -7.56 -6.89 20.69
N LEU A 30 -8.07 -8.11 20.54
CA LEU A 30 -8.71 -8.56 19.30
C LEU A 30 -10.01 -7.79 19.02
N THR A 31 -10.79 -7.51 20.07
CA THR A 31 -12.02 -6.72 19.99
C THR A 31 -11.81 -5.33 19.39
N TYR A 32 -10.62 -4.71 19.56
CA TYR A 32 -10.32 -3.42 18.93
C TYR A 32 -10.46 -3.46 17.40
N TYR A 33 -10.06 -4.54 16.74
CA TYR A 33 -10.14 -4.67 15.29
C TYR A 33 -11.59 -4.75 14.78
N TRP A 34 -12.50 -5.30 15.58
CA TRP A 34 -13.89 -5.56 15.16
C TRP A 34 -14.90 -4.63 15.84
N LYS A 35 -14.43 -3.67 16.64
CA LYS A 35 -15.22 -2.67 17.37
C LYS A 35 -16.23 -1.92 16.50
N ARG A 36 -15.97 -1.79 15.20
CA ARG A 36 -16.88 -1.14 14.24
C ARG A 36 -18.20 -1.88 14.06
N ARG A 37 -18.24 -3.19 14.30
CA ARG A 37 -19.48 -4.00 14.24
C ARG A 37 -19.95 -4.31 15.65
N VAL A 38 -20.90 -3.51 16.13
CA VAL A 38 -21.47 -3.59 17.48
C VAL A 38 -22.06 -4.98 17.77
N PHE A 39 -22.90 -5.51 16.86
CA PHE A 39 -23.50 -6.84 17.01
C PHE A 39 -22.45 -7.95 17.16
N LEU A 40 -21.42 -7.93 16.31
CA LEU A 40 -20.36 -8.95 16.30
C LEU A 40 -19.50 -8.86 17.57
N THR A 41 -19.24 -7.65 18.07
CA THR A 41 -18.53 -7.44 19.34
C THR A 41 -19.28 -8.07 20.50
N TYR A 42 -20.58 -7.80 20.64
CA TYR A 42 -21.40 -8.38 21.71
C TYR A 42 -21.54 -9.90 21.58
N PHE A 43 -21.74 -10.42 20.37
CA PHE A 43 -21.84 -11.86 20.14
C PHE A 43 -20.55 -12.58 20.55
N LEU A 44 -19.40 -12.05 20.16
CA LEU A 44 -18.11 -12.62 20.56
C LEU A 44 -17.85 -12.49 22.06
N GLU A 45 -18.27 -11.39 22.70
CA GLU A 45 -18.11 -11.20 24.14
C GLU A 45 -18.92 -12.22 24.93
N ILE A 46 -20.18 -12.45 24.54
CA ILE A 46 -21.04 -13.47 25.17
C ILE A 46 -20.45 -14.87 24.94
N SER A 47 -20.06 -15.20 23.71
CA SER A 47 -19.45 -16.49 23.37
C SER A 47 -18.14 -16.72 24.13
N PHE A 48 -17.33 -15.67 24.28
CA PHE A 48 -16.12 -15.70 25.08
C PHE A 48 -16.41 -16.03 26.55
N TRP A 49 -17.29 -15.28 27.21
CA TRP A 49 -17.62 -15.54 28.60
C TRP A 49 -18.24 -16.92 28.81
N LEU A 50 -19.09 -17.37 27.90
CA LEU A 50 -19.69 -18.71 27.94
C LEU A 50 -18.62 -19.81 27.85
N THR A 51 -17.69 -19.69 26.90
CA THR A 51 -16.59 -20.65 26.73
C THR A 51 -15.64 -20.65 27.92
N GLN A 52 -15.24 -19.47 28.44
CA GLN A 52 -14.35 -19.38 29.60
C GLN A 52 -15.01 -19.95 30.87
N THR A 53 -16.29 -19.63 31.09
CA THR A 53 -17.05 -20.17 32.23
C THR A 53 -17.18 -21.68 32.13
N ALA A 54 -17.47 -22.22 30.94
CA ALA A 54 -17.53 -23.66 30.71
C ALA A 54 -16.18 -24.35 30.95
N ILE A 55 -15.07 -23.76 30.49
CA ILE A 55 -13.72 -24.30 30.71
C ILE A 55 -13.40 -24.35 32.21
N ILE A 56 -13.65 -23.27 32.95
CA ILE A 56 -13.39 -23.23 34.39
C ILE A 56 -14.27 -24.23 35.15
N LEU A 57 -15.56 -24.33 34.79
CA LEU A 57 -16.46 -25.32 35.38
C LEU A 57 -16.01 -26.75 35.06
N TYR A 58 -15.53 -27.02 33.86
CA TYR A 58 -15.01 -28.32 33.49
C TYR A 58 -13.74 -28.68 34.28
N VAL A 59 -12.81 -27.74 34.43
CA VAL A 59 -11.61 -27.93 35.27
C VAL A 59 -12.01 -28.16 36.72
N LEU A 60 -13.00 -27.42 37.24
CA LEU A 60 -13.54 -27.62 38.58
C LEU A 60 -14.17 -29.00 38.76
N PHE A 61 -14.94 -29.45 37.76
CA PHE A 61 -15.55 -30.77 37.75
C PHE A 61 -14.50 -31.88 37.79
N ARG A 62 -13.41 -31.73 37.04
CA ARG A 62 -12.33 -32.74 36.98
C ARG A 62 -11.53 -32.85 38.27
N VAL A 63 -11.31 -31.75 38.98
CA VAL A 63 -10.41 -31.74 40.15
C VAL A 63 -11.16 -31.92 41.48
N ASN A 64 -12.40 -31.44 41.55
CA ASN A 64 -13.17 -31.41 42.80
C ASN A 64 -14.59 -32.01 42.65
N ALA A 65 -14.82 -32.86 41.64
CA ALA A 65 -16.11 -33.46 41.31
C ALA A 65 -17.27 -32.45 41.14
N GLY A 66 -16.97 -31.17 40.90
CA GLY A 66 -17.95 -30.11 40.71
C GLY A 66 -18.45 -29.46 42.00
N GLU A 67 -17.82 -29.73 43.15
CA GLU A 67 -18.21 -29.12 44.42
C GLU A 67 -17.75 -27.64 44.47
N ILE A 68 -18.70 -26.72 44.28
CA ILE A 68 -18.46 -25.29 44.31
C ILE A 68 -18.30 -24.87 45.78
N ARG A 69 -17.05 -24.68 46.22
CA ARG A 69 -16.73 -24.17 47.56
C ARG A 69 -16.18 -22.76 47.49
N VAL A 70 -16.40 -21.94 48.53
CA VAL A 70 -15.99 -20.52 48.56
C VAL A 70 -14.49 -20.32 48.30
N TYR A 71 -13.63 -21.21 48.82
CA TYR A 71 -12.18 -21.13 48.61
C TYR A 71 -11.74 -21.35 47.15
N VAL A 72 -12.52 -22.06 46.33
CA VAL A 72 -12.26 -22.27 44.90
C VAL A 72 -12.43 -20.94 44.15
N VAL A 73 -13.50 -20.21 44.47
CA VAL A 73 -13.79 -18.91 43.87
C VAL A 73 -12.74 -17.88 44.31
N LEU A 74 -12.38 -17.88 45.59
CA LEU A 74 -11.29 -17.03 46.10
C LEU A 74 -9.95 -17.33 45.43
N ALA A 75 -9.60 -18.61 45.25
CA ALA A 75 -8.39 -19.02 44.53
C ALA A 75 -8.38 -18.53 43.07
N CYS A 76 -9.52 -18.59 42.38
CA CYS A 76 -9.66 -18.08 41.02
C CYS A 76 -9.49 -16.55 40.95
N ILE A 77 -10.14 -15.80 41.85
CA ILE A 77 -10.01 -14.34 41.95
C ILE A 77 -8.57 -13.94 42.30
N LEU A 78 -7.91 -14.70 43.19
CA LEU A 78 -6.53 -14.48 43.57
C LEU A 78 -5.58 -14.72 42.39
N GLY A 79 -5.76 -15.80 41.63
CA GLY A 79 -4.99 -16.06 40.40
C GLY A 79 -5.17 -14.98 39.33
N PHE A 80 -6.40 -14.51 39.13
CA PHE A 80 -6.69 -13.40 38.23
C PHE A 80 -6.03 -12.10 38.68
N SER A 81 -6.05 -11.80 39.98
CA SER A 81 -5.43 -10.60 40.55
C SER A 81 -3.90 -10.65 40.43
N MET A 82 -3.31 -11.83 40.66
CA MET A 82 -1.88 -12.07 40.49
C MET A 82 -1.45 -11.84 39.05
N TYR A 83 -2.24 -12.30 38.07
CA TYR A 83 -2.02 -11.99 36.65
C TYR A 83 -2.05 -10.48 36.40
N GLN A 84 -3.07 -9.77 36.91
CA GLN A 84 -3.26 -8.35 36.67
C GLN A 84 -2.08 -7.49 37.16
N VAL A 85 -1.47 -7.86 38.29
CA VAL A 85 -0.36 -7.12 38.90
C VAL A 85 0.99 -7.48 38.26
N PHE A 86 1.29 -8.77 38.14
CA PHE A 86 2.63 -9.22 37.73
C PHE A 86 2.77 -9.39 36.22
N ALA A 87 1.79 -10.00 35.56
CA ALA A 87 1.93 -10.47 34.19
C ALA A 87 1.38 -9.47 33.16
N LYS A 88 0.44 -8.60 33.53
CA LYS A 88 -0.20 -7.67 32.59
C LYS A 88 0.79 -6.78 31.84
N LYS A 89 1.76 -6.18 32.54
CA LYS A 89 2.76 -5.29 31.93
C LYS A 89 3.65 -6.06 30.96
N THR A 90 4.16 -7.21 31.39
CA THR A 90 5.03 -8.09 30.60
C THR A 90 4.30 -8.62 29.37
N TYR A 91 3.04 -9.06 29.53
CA TYR A 91 2.22 -9.58 28.44
C TYR A 91 1.94 -8.50 27.39
N LYS A 92 1.59 -7.28 27.81
CA LYS A 92 1.40 -6.16 26.88
C LYS A 92 2.67 -5.84 26.09
N GLN A 93 3.83 -5.80 26.76
CA GLN A 93 5.12 -5.56 26.10
C GLN A 93 5.45 -6.66 25.10
N LEU A 94 5.26 -7.93 25.48
CA LEU A 94 5.48 -9.08 24.62
C LEU A 94 4.58 -9.04 23.38
N LEU A 95 3.31 -8.69 23.56
CA LEU A 95 2.35 -8.60 22.46
C LEU A 95 2.62 -7.40 21.55
N GLU A 96 3.12 -6.27 22.06
CA GLU A 96 3.62 -5.17 21.24
C GLU A 96 4.88 -5.56 20.46
N TRP A 97 5.78 -6.31 21.09
CA TRP A 97 6.97 -6.87 20.44
C TRP A 97 6.61 -7.78 19.28
N ILE A 98 5.66 -8.71 19.47
CA ILE A 98 5.17 -9.60 18.42
C ILE A 98 4.59 -8.80 17.25
N ILE A 99 3.74 -7.79 17.52
CA ILE A 99 3.20 -6.95 16.45
C ILE A 99 4.31 -6.21 15.71
N ARG A 100 5.31 -5.67 16.41
CA ARG A 100 6.45 -4.99 15.78
C ARG A 100 7.24 -5.94 14.88
N ILE A 101 7.48 -7.18 15.33
CA ILE A 101 8.16 -8.22 14.53
C ILE A 101 7.34 -8.53 13.29
N VAL A 102 6.05 -8.83 13.43
CA VAL A 102 5.17 -9.16 12.29
C VAL A 102 5.11 -7.98 11.30
N ALA A 103 4.99 -6.75 11.78
CA ALA A 103 5.01 -5.56 10.95
C ALA A 103 6.38 -5.31 10.29
N ALA A 104 7.49 -5.65 10.96
CA ALA A 104 8.83 -5.59 10.38
C ALA A 104 9.00 -6.63 9.28
N VAL A 105 8.53 -7.86 9.49
CA VAL A 105 8.53 -8.94 8.49
C VAL A 105 7.69 -8.55 7.28
N TYR A 106 6.47 -8.05 7.48
CA TYR A 106 5.61 -7.60 6.38
C TYR A 106 6.27 -6.47 5.57
N ARG A 107 6.85 -5.48 6.24
CA ARG A 107 7.60 -4.40 5.57
C ARG A 107 8.83 -4.93 4.85
N PHE A 108 9.54 -5.89 5.44
CA PHE A 108 10.68 -6.53 4.80
C PHE A 108 10.27 -7.19 3.49
N PHE A 109 9.23 -8.03 3.50
CA PHE A 109 8.71 -8.66 2.29
C PHE A 109 8.22 -7.64 1.25
N ASN A 110 7.47 -6.62 1.68
CA ASN A 110 6.99 -5.58 0.77
C ASN A 110 8.14 -4.82 0.10
N ASN A 111 9.19 -4.48 0.87
CA ASN A 111 10.38 -3.83 0.33
C ASN A 111 11.17 -4.76 -0.59
N LEU A 112 11.22 -6.05 -0.27
CA LEU A 112 11.88 -7.07 -1.10
C LEU A 112 11.17 -7.22 -2.44
N ILE A 113 9.84 -7.35 -2.44
CA ILE A 113 9.01 -7.40 -3.67
C ILE A 113 9.16 -6.11 -4.48
N HIS A 114 9.10 -4.94 -3.84
CA HIS A 114 9.22 -3.66 -4.53
C HIS A 114 10.62 -3.50 -5.18
N THR A 115 11.68 -3.86 -4.46
CA THR A 115 13.06 -3.71 -4.95
C THR A 115 13.40 -4.77 -6.00
N LEU A 116 12.92 -6.00 -5.82
CA LEU A 116 13.25 -7.12 -6.70
C LEU A 116 12.38 -7.18 -7.97
N ILE A 117 11.13 -6.70 -7.92
CA ILE A 117 10.17 -6.84 -9.02
C ILE A 117 9.79 -5.47 -9.61
N ILE A 118 9.32 -4.54 -8.78
CA ILE A 118 8.79 -3.26 -9.28
C ILE A 118 9.89 -2.36 -9.84
N ALA A 119 11.04 -2.28 -9.16
CA ALA A 119 12.17 -1.48 -9.61
C ALA A 119 12.74 -1.94 -10.98
N PRO A 120 13.06 -3.22 -11.22
CA PRO A 120 13.59 -3.64 -12.53
C PRO A 120 12.57 -3.52 -13.65
N ILE A 121 11.29 -3.86 -13.41
CA ILE A 121 10.24 -3.70 -14.43
C ILE A 121 10.08 -2.24 -14.83
N SER A 122 10.05 -1.33 -13.84
CA SER A 122 9.97 0.10 -14.09
C SER A 122 11.18 0.63 -14.85
N TRP A 123 12.37 0.07 -14.60
CA TRP A 123 13.59 0.41 -15.32
C TRP A 123 13.53 -0.06 -16.79
N VAL A 124 13.14 -1.32 -17.02
CA VAL A 124 13.00 -1.91 -18.37
C VAL A 124 11.99 -1.13 -19.21
N ILE A 125 10.81 -0.81 -18.66
CA ILE A 125 9.78 -0.04 -19.37
C ILE A 125 10.31 1.37 -19.71
N ARG A 126 11.00 2.04 -18.78
CA ARG A 126 11.60 3.36 -19.03
C ARG A 126 12.65 3.31 -20.12
N THR A 127 13.45 2.26 -20.17
CA THR A 127 14.49 2.07 -21.19
C THR A 127 13.88 1.80 -22.56
N LEU A 128 12.83 0.97 -22.63
CA LEU A 128 12.07 0.73 -23.86
C LEU A 128 11.42 2.01 -24.41
N PHE A 129 10.72 2.77 -23.58
CA PHE A 129 10.12 4.04 -24.01
C PHE A 129 11.18 5.04 -24.50
N ARG A 130 12.34 5.13 -23.83
CA ARG A 130 13.46 5.97 -24.29
C ARG A 130 13.98 5.55 -25.66
N LEU A 131 14.12 4.24 -25.89
CA LEU A 131 14.52 3.69 -27.19
C LEU A 131 13.53 4.04 -28.30
N VAL A 132 12.23 3.81 -28.07
CA VAL A 132 11.16 4.13 -29.05
C VAL A 132 11.16 5.61 -29.39
N ILE A 133 11.23 6.47 -28.37
CA ILE A 133 11.28 7.92 -28.55
C ILE A 133 12.49 8.32 -29.40
N TRP A 134 13.68 7.78 -29.10
CA TRP A 134 14.89 8.05 -29.85
C TRP A 134 14.73 7.66 -31.33
N VAL A 135 14.22 6.46 -31.62
CA VAL A 135 13.95 6.00 -32.99
C VAL A 135 13.00 6.95 -33.73
N VAL A 136 11.88 7.33 -33.09
CA VAL A 136 10.91 8.27 -33.69
C VAL A 136 11.57 9.62 -33.98
N THR A 137 12.41 10.14 -33.08
CA THR A 137 13.11 11.40 -33.31
C THR A 137 14.12 11.34 -34.46
N VAL A 138 14.81 10.21 -34.63
CA VAL A 138 15.72 9.98 -35.76
C VAL A 138 14.93 9.96 -37.07
N ILE A 139 13.82 9.20 -37.12
CA ILE A 139 12.96 9.11 -38.31
C ILE A 139 12.38 10.49 -38.67
N LEU A 140 11.84 11.22 -37.70
CA LEU A 140 11.30 12.56 -37.94
C LEU A 140 12.38 13.53 -38.41
N THR A 141 13.59 13.48 -37.84
CA THR A 141 14.71 14.30 -38.29
C THR A 141 15.06 14.00 -39.75
N ILE A 142 15.08 12.73 -40.16
CA ILE A 142 15.33 12.32 -41.54
C ILE A 142 14.23 12.83 -42.48
N ILE A 143 12.96 12.64 -42.13
CA ILE A 143 11.82 13.11 -42.93
C ILE A 143 11.86 14.62 -43.10
N LEU A 144 12.12 15.37 -42.02
CA LEU A 144 12.24 16.82 -42.07
C LEU A 144 13.45 17.27 -42.89
N PHE A 145 14.57 16.53 -42.84
CA PHE A 145 15.76 16.82 -43.64
C PHE A 145 15.47 16.66 -45.13
N ILE A 146 14.81 15.57 -45.53
CA ILE A 146 14.38 15.34 -46.92
C ILE A 146 13.39 16.41 -47.36
N SER A 147 12.36 16.66 -46.54
CA SER A 147 11.35 17.69 -46.82
C SER A 147 11.99 19.07 -47.00
N LYS A 148 12.95 19.44 -46.14
CA LYS A 148 13.73 20.66 -46.28
C LYS A 148 14.51 20.68 -47.61
N ILE A 149 15.17 19.58 -47.97
CA ILE A 149 15.91 19.46 -49.24
C ILE A 149 15.01 19.64 -50.47
N VAL A 150 13.77 19.13 -50.46
CA VAL A 150 12.84 19.23 -51.59
C VAL A 150 12.15 20.60 -51.64
N ILE A 151 11.78 21.16 -50.49
CA ILE A 151 11.07 22.44 -50.42
C ILE A 151 12.01 23.63 -50.69
N THR A 152 13.28 23.55 -50.30
CA THR A 152 14.26 24.64 -50.51
C THR A 152 14.43 25.06 -51.97
N PRO A 153 14.63 24.15 -52.95
CA PRO A 153 14.73 24.52 -54.37
C PRO A 153 13.39 25.03 -54.93
N PHE A 154 12.26 24.50 -54.44
CA PHE A 154 10.93 24.98 -54.84
C PHE A 154 10.68 26.42 -54.39
N ILE A 155 11.13 26.79 -53.18
CA ILE A 155 11.09 28.17 -52.69
C ILE A 155 12.01 29.08 -53.53
N TRP A 156 13.20 28.62 -53.90
CA TRP A 156 14.12 29.37 -54.77
C TRP A 156 13.51 29.66 -56.13
N ILE A 157 12.90 28.66 -56.76
CA ILE A 157 12.20 28.79 -58.05
C ILE A 157 11.02 29.78 -57.91
N GLY A 158 10.20 29.64 -56.87
CA GLY A 158 9.10 30.56 -56.59
C GLY A 158 9.57 32.01 -56.35
N LYS A 159 10.73 32.20 -55.70
CA LYS A 159 11.33 33.52 -55.50
C LYS A 159 11.85 34.13 -56.81
N GLY A 160 12.40 33.33 -57.70
CA GLY A 160 12.80 33.75 -59.04
C GLY A 160 11.61 34.22 -59.88
N ILE A 161 10.50 33.47 -59.84
CA ILE A 161 9.25 33.87 -60.50
C ILE A 161 8.69 35.18 -59.90
N TYR A 162 8.79 35.36 -58.58
CA TYR A 162 8.34 36.58 -57.90
C TYR A 162 9.10 37.85 -58.34
N GLN A 163 10.37 37.72 -58.74
CA GLN A 163 11.18 38.83 -59.25
C GLN A 163 10.81 39.26 -60.67
N LEU A 164 10.16 38.39 -61.45
CA LEU A 164 9.79 38.63 -62.86
C LEU A 164 8.34 39.11 -63.03
N ILE A 165 7.56 39.24 -61.94
CA ILE A 165 6.13 39.59 -61.98
C ILE A 165 5.91 41.12 -61.82
N PRO A 166 5.08 41.78 -62.65
CA PRO A 166 4.80 43.22 -62.57
C PRO A 166 4.00 43.62 -61.31
N ASP A 167 4.13 44.87 -60.87
CA ASP A 167 3.64 45.37 -59.57
C ASP A 167 2.13 45.20 -59.31
N GLY A 168 1.31 45.04 -60.37
CA GLY A 168 -0.14 44.79 -60.25
C GLY A 168 -0.50 43.44 -59.61
N PHE A 169 0.35 42.41 -59.76
CA PHE A 169 0.11 41.07 -59.21
C PHE A 169 0.68 40.88 -57.79
N LYS A 170 1.58 41.77 -57.33
CA LYS A 170 2.13 41.76 -55.96
C LYS A 170 1.05 41.91 -54.88
N LYS A 171 -0.08 42.57 -55.19
CA LYS A 171 -1.17 42.80 -54.25
C LYS A 171 -1.89 41.52 -53.82
N ASN A 172 -1.99 40.51 -54.69
CA ASN A 172 -2.60 39.20 -54.37
C ASN A 172 -1.64 38.23 -53.67
N LEU A 173 -0.33 38.43 -53.83
CA LEU A 173 0.69 37.58 -53.20
C LEU A 173 0.86 37.86 -51.70
N HIS A 174 0.46 39.04 -51.21
CA HIS A 174 0.38 39.32 -49.77
C HIS A 174 -0.53 38.32 -49.02
N LYS A 175 -1.57 37.76 -49.66
CA LYS A 175 -2.42 36.71 -49.07
C LYS A 175 -1.70 35.37 -48.95
N LEU A 176 -0.84 35.02 -49.91
CA LEU A 176 -0.02 33.81 -49.89
C LEU A 176 1.14 33.90 -48.88
N ALA A 177 1.73 35.09 -48.71
CA ALA A 177 2.74 35.36 -47.69
C ALA A 177 2.19 35.14 -46.26
N GLY A 178 0.93 35.50 -46.01
CA GLY A 178 0.23 35.20 -44.76
C GLY A 178 -0.02 33.70 -44.54
N PHE A 179 -0.33 32.95 -45.61
CA PHE A 179 -0.50 31.49 -45.54
C PHE A 179 0.83 30.77 -45.25
N TYR A 180 1.91 31.22 -45.89
CA TYR A 180 3.24 30.68 -45.70
C TYR A 180 3.78 30.95 -44.29
N SER A 181 3.57 32.15 -43.75
CA SER A 181 3.94 32.47 -42.37
C SER A 181 3.11 31.65 -41.37
N THR A 182 1.83 31.40 -41.65
CA THR A 182 0.96 30.56 -40.82
C THR A 182 1.42 29.10 -40.81
N MET A 183 1.73 28.51 -41.97
CA MET A 183 2.26 27.14 -42.04
C MET A 183 3.63 27.00 -41.37
N LYS A 184 4.53 27.97 -41.56
CA LYS A 184 5.84 27.98 -40.88
C LYS A 184 5.67 28.02 -39.36
N ASN A 185 4.71 28.80 -38.86
CA ASN A 185 4.46 28.93 -37.43
C ASN A 185 3.81 27.67 -36.84
N ILE A 186 2.94 26.99 -37.59
CA ILE A 186 2.35 25.69 -37.19
C ILE A 186 3.45 24.62 -37.13
N CYS A 187 4.32 24.55 -38.13
CA CYS A 187 5.42 23.59 -38.18
C CYS A 187 6.44 23.84 -37.05
N TYR A 188 6.77 25.11 -36.78
CA TYR A 188 7.65 25.50 -35.67
C TYR A 188 7.02 25.24 -34.29
N LYS A 189 5.71 25.49 -34.12
CA LYS A 189 4.97 25.10 -32.90
C LYS A 189 4.97 23.59 -32.71
N GLY A 190 4.80 22.82 -33.79
CA GLY A 190 4.86 21.36 -33.78
C GLY A 190 6.22 20.84 -33.31
N TYR A 191 7.29 21.36 -33.91
CA TYR A 191 8.68 21.05 -33.52
C TYR A 191 8.96 21.39 -32.06
N LYS A 192 8.61 22.61 -31.62
CA LYS A 192 8.86 23.07 -30.24
C LYS A 192 8.02 22.31 -29.20
N LYS A 193 6.82 21.86 -29.57
CA LYS A 193 5.95 21.02 -28.72
C LYS A 193 6.51 19.59 -28.60
N LEU A 194 7.06 19.04 -29.69
CA LEU A 194 7.80 17.78 -29.68
C LEU A 194 9.06 17.88 -28.82
N GLU A 195 9.89 18.90 -29.01
CA GLU A 195 11.11 19.16 -28.21
C GLU A 195 10.80 19.24 -26.70
N LYS A 196 9.72 19.95 -26.32
CA LYS A 196 9.30 20.08 -24.91
C LYS A 196 8.74 18.78 -24.32
N LEU A 197 8.11 17.92 -25.12
CA LEU A 197 7.66 16.59 -24.68
C LEU A 197 8.84 15.62 -24.51
N LEU A 198 9.90 15.80 -25.31
CA LEU A 198 11.10 14.97 -25.27
C LEU A 198 12.03 15.33 -24.10
N PHE A 199 12.21 16.62 -23.79
CA PHE A 199 13.15 17.08 -22.75
C PHE A 199 12.55 17.30 -21.35
N LYS A 200 11.22 17.35 -21.18
CA LYS A 200 10.57 17.59 -19.88
C LYS A 200 10.26 16.30 -19.07
N ARG A 201 10.86 15.16 -19.46
CA ARG A 201 10.77 13.87 -18.74
C ARG A 201 12.15 13.31 -18.34
N GLY A 202 13.11 14.20 -18.11
CA GLY A 202 14.30 13.93 -17.30
C GLY A 202 14.01 14.17 -15.83
#